data_AF-A0A5A7N5N1-F1
#
_entry.id   AF-A0A5A7N5N1-F1
#
_cell.length_a   1.000
_cell.length_b   1.000
_cell.length_c   1.000
_cell.angle_alpha   90.00
_cell.angle_beta   90.00
_cell.angle_gamma   90.00
#
_symmetry.space_group_name_H-M   'P 1'
#
loop_
_entity.id
_entity.type
_entity.pdbx_description
1 polymer ?
#
loop_
_entity_poly.entity_id
_entity_poly.type
_entity_poly.pdbx_seq_one_letter_code
_entity_poly.pdbx_strand_id
1 'polypeptide(L)'
;MHDTFYMRPDDAGVRKVLRTHTSPVQIRTMLEQKPPIRIIAPGRTFRSDSDATHTPMFHQVEGLVIDRDIHMGHLKGCLEAWLSAFFEVDRVIMRFRPSYFPFTEPSAEVDINCAWRDGELIVGEGDDWLEVLGCGMVNARVLSACGLDPTVYQGFAFGAGLDRLAMLKYGMTDLRPFFEGDSRWLDHYGFAPLDVPTLAGGLSKGLAK
;
A
#
# COMPACT_ATOMS: atom_id res chain seq x y z
N MET A 1 12.77 19.05 -9.87
CA MET A 1 12.51 18.88 -8.42
C MET A 1 11.01 19.03 -8.16
N HIS A 2 10.17 18.42 -9.01
CA HIS A 2 8.72 18.66 -8.99
C HIS A 2 8.02 17.69 -8.03
N ASP A 3 8.44 16.41 -7.98
CA ASP A 3 7.68 15.39 -7.24
C ASP A 3 8.38 14.90 -5.96
N THR A 4 9.68 15.13 -5.83
CA THR A 4 10.53 14.62 -4.74
C THR A 4 11.14 15.75 -3.93
N PHE A 5 11.10 15.62 -2.60
CA PHE A 5 11.82 16.52 -1.69
C PHE A 5 13.32 16.16 -1.62
N TYR A 6 14.17 17.12 -1.98
CA TYR A 6 15.62 17.01 -1.90
C TYR A 6 16.15 17.76 -0.67
N MET A 7 17.06 17.13 0.06
CA MET A 7 17.83 17.78 1.11
C MET A 7 18.93 18.67 0.50
N ARG A 8 19.49 19.56 1.33
CA ARG A 8 20.71 20.28 0.97
C ARG A 8 21.84 19.28 0.68
N PRO A 9 22.72 19.55 -0.30
CA PRO A 9 23.90 18.73 -0.52
C PRO A 9 24.73 18.63 0.77
N ASP A 10 25.30 17.45 1.04
CA ASP A 10 26.32 17.30 2.07
C ASP A 10 27.70 17.81 1.58
N ASP A 11 28.73 17.69 2.42
CA ASP A 11 30.10 18.16 2.13
C ASP A 11 30.71 17.49 0.88
N ALA A 12 30.21 16.30 0.49
CA ALA A 12 30.60 15.59 -0.72
C ALA A 12 29.77 15.98 -1.96
N GLY A 13 28.84 16.94 -1.82
CA GLY A 13 27.93 17.37 -2.87
C GLY A 13 26.76 16.41 -3.12
N VAL A 14 26.57 15.39 -2.28
CA VAL A 14 25.51 14.39 -2.46
C VAL A 14 24.20 14.92 -1.90
N ARG A 15 23.14 14.89 -2.72
CA ARG A 15 21.78 15.25 -2.29
C ARG A 15 20.99 14.03 -1.86
N LYS A 16 20.71 13.95 -0.57
CA LYS A 16 19.76 12.98 -0.01
C LYS A 16 18.32 13.41 -0.31
N VAL A 17 17.40 12.46 -0.27
CA VAL A 17 15.97 12.71 -0.51
C VAL A 17 15.14 12.18 0.64
N LEU A 18 13.97 12.77 0.86
CA LEU A 18 12.91 12.08 1.60
C LEU A 18 12.34 10.98 0.71
N ARG A 19 12.20 9.77 1.24
CA ARG A 19 11.76 8.61 0.46
C ARG A 19 10.33 8.85 -0.08
N THR A 20 10.14 8.56 -1.36
CA THR A 20 8.86 8.74 -2.07
C THR A 20 7.94 7.52 -1.99
N HIS A 21 8.49 6.40 -1.51
CA HIS A 21 7.85 5.11 -1.30
C HIS A 21 8.67 4.30 -0.28
N THR A 22 8.12 3.19 0.21
CA THR A 22 8.77 2.29 1.19
C THR A 22 9.64 1.20 0.55
N SER A 23 9.61 1.02 -0.76
CA SER A 23 10.45 0.04 -1.49
C SER A 23 11.95 0.08 -1.17
N PRO A 24 12.61 1.21 -0.81
CA PRO A 24 14.00 1.18 -0.38
C PRO A 24 14.27 0.28 0.84
N VAL A 25 13.26 0.05 1.70
CA VAL A 25 13.33 -0.92 2.80
C VAL A 25 13.40 -2.35 2.26
N GLN A 26 12.65 -2.64 1.19
CA GLN A 26 12.67 -3.93 0.52
C GLN A 26 14.02 -4.20 -0.16
N ILE A 27 14.59 -3.19 -0.83
CA ILE A 27 15.93 -3.30 -1.41
C ILE A 27 16.98 -3.62 -0.33
N ARG A 28 16.97 -2.89 0.79
CA ARG A 28 17.89 -3.16 1.91
C ARG A 28 17.72 -4.57 2.45
N THR A 29 16.48 -5.05 2.57
CA THR A 29 16.19 -6.43 2.98
C THR A 29 16.78 -7.44 2.00
N MET A 30 16.62 -7.25 0.69
CA MET A 30 17.19 -8.14 -0.33
C MET A 30 18.72 -8.15 -0.36
N LEU A 31 19.37 -7.06 0.07
CA LEU A 31 20.83 -6.99 0.19
C LEU A 31 21.35 -7.67 1.46
N GLU A 32 20.56 -7.68 2.53
CA GLU A 32 20.95 -8.22 3.84
C GLU A 32 20.55 -9.69 4.04
N GLN A 33 19.54 -10.18 3.32
CA GLN A 33 18.95 -11.50 3.51
C GLN A 33 18.90 -12.28 2.19
N LYS A 34 19.03 -13.60 2.27
CA LYS A 34 18.85 -14.49 1.11
C LYS A 34 17.39 -14.99 1.03
N PRO A 35 16.83 -15.22 -0.18
CA PRO A 35 15.54 -15.85 -0.33
C PRO A 35 15.40 -17.18 0.43
N PRO A 36 14.19 -17.53 0.93
CA PRO A 36 12.93 -16.84 0.68
C PRO A 36 12.74 -15.57 1.53
N ILE A 37 12.29 -14.49 0.88
CA ILE A 37 12.02 -13.19 1.54
C ILE A 37 10.53 -12.94 1.48
N ARG A 38 9.91 -12.66 2.63
CA ARG A 38 8.50 -12.28 2.76
C ARG A 38 8.41 -11.15 3.76
N ILE A 39 8.18 -9.93 3.30
CA ILE A 39 8.17 -8.75 4.17
C ILE A 39 7.01 -7.81 3.83
N ILE A 40 6.59 -7.08 4.85
CA ILE A 40 5.70 -5.93 4.74
C ILE A 40 6.46 -4.72 5.28
N ALA A 41 6.45 -3.62 4.53
CA ALA A 41 7.14 -2.38 4.85
C ALA A 41 6.12 -1.24 4.98
N PRO A 42 5.48 -1.06 6.16
CA PRO A 42 4.66 0.11 6.40
C PRO A 42 5.54 1.33 6.72
N GLY A 43 5.10 2.52 6.35
CA GLY A 43 5.73 3.74 6.86
C GLY A 43 5.35 5.02 6.14
N ARG A 44 5.84 6.12 6.70
CA ARG A 44 5.70 7.47 6.13
C ARG A 44 6.50 7.63 4.84
N THR A 45 5.88 8.24 3.85
CA THR A 45 6.43 8.55 2.53
C THR A 45 6.08 9.99 2.17
N PHE A 46 6.84 10.58 1.25
CA PHE A 46 6.77 12.01 0.98
C PHE A 46 6.70 12.29 -0.52
N ARG A 47 5.81 13.19 -0.92
CA ARG A 47 5.68 13.70 -2.29
C ARG A 47 5.39 15.19 -2.25
N SER A 48 5.73 15.93 -3.30
CA SER A 48 5.51 17.38 -3.31
C SER A 48 4.06 17.80 -3.59
N ASP A 49 3.14 16.85 -3.71
CA ASP A 49 1.72 17.07 -4.01
C ASP A 49 0.96 17.56 -2.76
N SER A 50 0.04 18.50 -2.93
CA SER A 50 -0.77 19.04 -1.82
C SER A 50 -2.13 19.54 -2.33
N ASP A 51 -3.20 18.79 -2.08
CA ASP A 51 -4.61 19.15 -2.33
C ASP A 51 -5.55 18.45 -1.31
N ALA A 52 -6.86 18.45 -1.55
CA ALA A 52 -7.84 17.83 -0.63
C ALA A 52 -7.69 16.30 -0.49
N THR A 53 -7.10 15.65 -1.49
CA THR A 53 -6.91 14.19 -1.59
C THR A 53 -5.45 13.76 -1.49
N HIS A 54 -4.51 14.70 -1.54
CA HIS A 54 -3.08 14.46 -1.50
C HIS A 54 -2.42 15.31 -0.42
N THR A 55 -1.68 14.68 0.47
CA THR A 55 -0.85 15.35 1.47
C THR A 55 0.63 15.13 1.16
N PRO A 56 1.51 16.11 1.47
CA PRO A 56 2.92 16.00 1.15
C PRO A 56 3.65 14.91 1.97
N MET A 57 3.03 14.48 3.07
CA MET A 57 3.41 13.31 3.86
C MET A 57 2.17 12.43 4.02
N PHE A 58 2.34 11.14 3.75
CA PHE A 58 1.29 10.14 3.85
C PHE A 58 1.91 8.78 4.22
N HIS A 59 1.09 7.78 4.47
CA HIS A 59 1.51 6.44 4.85
C HIS A 59 1.26 5.46 3.72
N GLN A 60 2.27 4.66 3.41
CA GLN A 60 2.15 3.53 2.50
C GLN A 60 2.46 2.23 3.23
N VAL A 61 1.87 1.16 2.71
CA VAL A 61 2.30 -0.20 2.99
C VAL A 61 2.69 -0.84 1.67
N GLU A 62 3.87 -1.45 1.64
CA GLU A 62 4.28 -2.28 0.51
C GLU A 62 4.67 -3.67 0.97
N GLY A 63 4.32 -4.67 0.16
CA GLY A 63 4.72 -6.05 0.34
C GLY A 63 5.73 -6.50 -0.70
N LEU A 64 6.64 -7.38 -0.31
CA LEU A 64 7.58 -8.08 -1.19
C LEU A 64 7.62 -9.56 -0.84
N VAL A 65 7.48 -10.41 -1.86
CA VAL A 65 7.73 -11.85 -1.76
C VAL A 65 8.73 -12.26 -2.84
N ILE A 66 9.86 -12.85 -2.45
CA ILE A 66 10.87 -13.43 -3.34
C ILE A 66 11.07 -14.91 -2.99
N ASP A 67 10.88 -15.80 -3.96
CA ASP A 67 11.14 -17.25 -3.85
C ASP A 67 11.30 -17.86 -5.26
N ARG A 68 11.59 -19.15 -5.38
CA ARG A 68 11.87 -19.79 -6.69
C ARG A 68 10.63 -19.93 -7.59
N ASP A 69 9.48 -20.24 -7.00
CA ASP A 69 8.25 -20.61 -7.72
C ASP A 69 7.15 -19.54 -7.60
N ILE A 70 7.52 -18.27 -7.43
CA ILE A 70 6.56 -17.17 -7.31
C ILE A 70 6.03 -16.77 -8.68
N HIS A 71 4.72 -16.55 -8.79
CA HIS A 71 4.05 -16.20 -10.04
C HIS A 71 2.83 -15.30 -9.76
N MET A 72 2.24 -14.73 -10.82
CA MET A 72 1.09 -13.80 -10.71
C MET A 72 -0.10 -14.38 -9.93
N GLY A 73 -0.37 -15.68 -10.04
CA GLY A 73 -1.40 -16.35 -9.23
C GLY A 73 -1.20 -16.22 -7.71
N HIS A 74 0.05 -16.29 -7.21
CA HIS A 74 0.38 -16.08 -5.80
C HIS A 74 0.11 -14.63 -5.38
N LEU A 75 0.46 -13.66 -6.23
CA LEU A 75 0.14 -12.25 -6.01
C LEU A 75 -1.37 -12.04 -5.90
N LYS A 76 -2.14 -12.57 -6.85
CA LYS A 76 -3.61 -12.45 -6.85
C LYS A 76 -4.23 -13.05 -5.60
N GLY A 77 -3.83 -14.26 -5.21
CA GLY A 77 -4.34 -14.90 -3.99
C GLY A 77 -3.97 -14.13 -2.72
N CYS A 78 -2.74 -13.61 -2.63
CA CYS A 78 -2.31 -12.79 -1.51
C CYS A 78 -3.12 -11.50 -1.38
N LEU A 79 -3.37 -10.80 -2.50
CA LEU A 79 -4.16 -9.57 -2.51
C LEU A 79 -5.63 -9.83 -2.20
N GLU A 80 -6.22 -10.92 -2.71
CA GLU A 80 -7.61 -11.30 -2.42
C GLU A 80 -7.79 -11.53 -0.91
N ALA A 81 -6.88 -12.30 -0.31
CA ALA A 81 -6.90 -12.59 1.12
C ALA A 81 -6.71 -11.31 1.96
N TRP A 82 -5.74 -10.46 1.59
CA TRP A 82 -5.48 -9.23 2.32
C TRP A 82 -6.65 -8.24 2.25
N LEU A 83 -7.16 -7.97 1.05
CA LEU A 83 -8.23 -7.01 0.85
C LEU A 83 -9.57 -7.49 1.44
N SER A 84 -9.89 -8.78 1.33
CA SER A 84 -11.09 -9.35 1.97
C SER A 84 -11.00 -9.22 3.49
N ALA A 85 -9.85 -9.51 4.09
CA ALA A 85 -9.62 -9.33 5.51
C ALA A 85 -9.65 -7.84 5.93
N PHE A 86 -9.08 -6.95 5.11
CA PHE A 86 -9.03 -5.52 5.41
C PHE A 86 -10.43 -4.87 5.38
N PHE A 87 -11.23 -5.18 4.37
CA PHE A 87 -12.60 -4.68 4.22
C PHE A 87 -13.65 -5.50 4.98
N GLU A 88 -13.25 -6.58 5.65
CA GLU A 88 -14.12 -7.44 6.48
C GLU A 88 -15.32 -8.01 5.68
N VAL A 89 -15.05 -8.42 4.44
CA VAL A 89 -16.00 -9.09 3.56
C VAL A 89 -15.55 -10.51 3.28
N ASP A 90 -16.49 -11.42 3.00
CA ASP A 90 -16.17 -12.83 2.73
C ASP A 90 -15.19 -12.99 1.55
N ARG A 91 -15.38 -12.19 0.50
CA ARG A 91 -14.52 -12.18 -0.68
C ARG A 91 -14.65 -10.89 -1.48
N VAL A 92 -13.54 -10.21 -1.71
CA VAL A 92 -13.48 -9.11 -2.70
C VAL A 92 -13.39 -9.64 -4.12
N ILE A 93 -14.09 -9.02 -5.06
CA ILE A 93 -13.88 -9.25 -6.49
C ILE A 93 -12.89 -8.21 -7.00
N MET A 94 -11.76 -8.66 -7.55
CA MET A 94 -10.69 -7.80 -8.04
C MET A 94 -10.62 -7.79 -9.56
N ARG A 95 -10.35 -6.61 -10.14
CA ARG A 95 -10.01 -6.41 -11.54
C ARG A 95 -8.58 -5.91 -11.65
N PHE A 96 -7.76 -6.62 -12.42
CA PHE A 96 -6.37 -6.25 -12.70
C PHE A 96 -6.30 -5.55 -14.04
N ARG A 97 -5.93 -4.27 -14.04
CA ARG A 97 -5.68 -3.49 -15.26
C ARG A 97 -4.19 -3.41 -15.52
N PRO A 98 -3.69 -3.78 -16.72
CA PRO A 98 -2.28 -3.57 -17.06
C PRO A 98 -1.89 -2.11 -16.84
N SER A 99 -0.80 -1.90 -16.13
CA SER A 99 -0.22 -0.57 -15.86
C SER A 99 1.30 -0.67 -16.01
N TYR A 100 2.02 0.38 -15.61
CA TYR A 100 3.48 0.43 -15.69
C TYR A 100 4.08 0.98 -14.40
N PHE A 101 4.93 0.18 -13.75
CA PHE A 101 5.81 0.63 -12.69
C PHE A 101 7.25 0.18 -13.01
N PRO A 102 8.26 1.07 -12.93
CA PRO A 102 9.63 0.73 -13.33
C PRO A 102 10.26 -0.47 -12.58
N PHE A 103 9.74 -0.80 -11.40
CA PHE A 103 10.26 -1.85 -10.51
C PHE A 103 9.50 -3.18 -10.64
N THR A 104 8.45 -3.27 -11.47
CA THR A 104 7.72 -4.51 -11.75
C THR A 104 7.47 -4.75 -13.23
N GLU A 105 7.47 -6.00 -13.67
CA GLU A 105 7.14 -6.42 -15.04
C GLU A 105 6.69 -7.90 -15.05
N PRO A 106 5.43 -8.24 -15.37
CA PRO A 106 4.32 -7.33 -15.69
C PRO A 106 3.83 -6.54 -14.45
N SER A 107 3.25 -5.37 -14.72
CA SER A 107 2.67 -4.44 -13.75
C SER A 107 1.15 -4.33 -13.91
N ALA A 108 0.43 -4.13 -12.80
CA ALA A 108 -1.01 -3.95 -12.79
C ALA A 108 -1.49 -2.99 -11.69
N GLU A 109 -2.51 -2.21 -12.03
CA GLU A 109 -3.40 -1.56 -11.06
C GLU A 109 -4.51 -2.52 -10.68
N VAL A 110 -4.95 -2.46 -9.42
CA VAL A 110 -6.00 -3.32 -8.88
C VAL A 110 -7.19 -2.47 -8.47
N ASP A 111 -8.32 -2.76 -9.10
CA ASP A 111 -9.61 -2.24 -8.71
C ASP A 111 -10.38 -3.33 -7.94
N ILE A 112 -11.22 -2.90 -6.98
CA ILE A 112 -12.19 -3.77 -6.29
C ILE A 112 -13.60 -3.41 -6.72
N ASN A 113 -14.50 -4.40 -6.73
CA ASN A 113 -15.91 -4.14 -6.99
C ASN A 113 -16.55 -3.43 -5.80
N CYS A 114 -17.43 -2.48 -6.09
CA CYS A 114 -18.14 -1.72 -5.09
C CYS A 114 -19.48 -1.18 -5.58
N ALA A 115 -20.29 -0.72 -4.62
CA ALA A 115 -21.51 0.03 -4.84
C ALA A 115 -21.49 1.30 -3.98
N TRP A 116 -22.15 2.35 -4.45
CA TRP A 116 -22.42 3.55 -3.65
C TRP A 116 -23.89 3.57 -3.24
N ARG A 117 -24.17 3.62 -1.94
CA ARG A 117 -25.53 3.76 -1.39
C ARG A 117 -25.54 4.87 -0.35
N ASP A 118 -26.41 5.86 -0.53
CA ASP A 118 -26.56 7.00 0.39
C ASP A 118 -25.25 7.74 0.74
N GLY A 119 -24.28 7.72 -0.18
CA GLY A 119 -22.96 8.34 -0.01
C GLY A 119 -21.90 7.44 0.63
N GLU A 120 -22.27 6.22 1.04
CA GLU A 120 -21.35 5.22 1.59
C GLU A 120 -20.88 4.23 0.52
N LEU A 121 -19.61 3.85 0.64
CA LEU A 121 -18.98 2.85 -0.22
C LEU A 121 -19.20 1.45 0.38
N ILE A 122 -19.84 0.57 -0.37
CA ILE A 122 -20.01 -0.84 -0.02
C ILE A 122 -19.08 -1.66 -0.91
N VAL A 123 -18.04 -2.23 -0.30
CA VAL A 123 -17.09 -3.12 -1.01
C VAL A 123 -17.68 -4.53 -1.12
N GLY A 124 -17.48 -5.19 -2.27
CA GLY A 124 -17.94 -6.57 -2.49
C GLY A 124 -19.33 -6.68 -3.12
N GLU A 125 -20.06 -5.58 -3.24
CA GLU A 125 -21.37 -5.51 -3.91
C GLU A 125 -21.33 -4.59 -5.13
N GLY A 126 -22.31 -4.71 -6.04
CA GLY A 126 -22.45 -3.81 -7.19
C GLY A 126 -21.47 -4.02 -8.33
N ASP A 127 -21.63 -3.18 -9.36
CA ASP A 127 -20.94 -3.27 -10.65
C ASP A 127 -19.91 -2.14 -10.88
N ASP A 128 -19.77 -1.21 -9.92
CA ASP A 128 -18.76 -0.16 -9.97
C ASP A 128 -17.39 -0.71 -9.57
N TRP A 129 -16.34 0.02 -9.97
CA TRP A 129 -14.95 -0.36 -9.73
C TRP A 129 -14.16 0.80 -9.15
N LEU A 130 -13.37 0.50 -8.13
CA LEU A 130 -12.54 1.48 -7.45
C LEU A 130 -11.10 1.01 -7.36
N GLU A 131 -10.17 1.80 -7.88
CA GLU A 131 -8.73 1.55 -7.76
C GLU A 131 -8.28 1.68 -6.30
N VAL A 132 -7.54 0.69 -5.80
CA VAL A 132 -7.07 0.66 -4.40
C VAL A 132 -5.57 0.47 -4.23
N LEU A 133 -4.87 -0.12 -5.21
CA LEU A 133 -3.43 -0.37 -5.12
C LEU A 133 -2.77 -0.65 -6.48
N GLY A 134 -1.44 -0.57 -6.49
CA GLY A 134 -0.58 -1.03 -7.59
C GLY A 134 0.22 -2.28 -7.21
N CYS A 135 0.49 -3.15 -8.16
CA CYS A 135 1.23 -4.39 -7.95
C CYS A 135 1.92 -4.91 -9.21
N GLY A 136 2.74 -5.95 -9.07
CA GLY A 136 3.32 -6.65 -10.20
C GLY A 136 4.38 -7.66 -9.82
N MET A 137 4.92 -8.35 -10.82
CA MET A 137 6.07 -9.24 -10.65
C MET A 137 7.34 -8.40 -10.59
N VAL A 138 8.25 -8.66 -9.65
CA VAL A 138 9.48 -7.86 -9.46
C VAL A 138 10.31 -7.91 -10.74
N ASN A 139 10.71 -6.73 -11.24
CA ASN A 139 11.48 -6.62 -12.46
C ASN A 139 12.83 -7.33 -12.31
N ALA A 140 13.24 -8.14 -13.30
CA ALA A 140 14.49 -8.88 -13.28
C ALA A 140 15.73 -8.00 -13.00
N ARG A 141 15.72 -6.74 -13.46
CA ARG A 141 16.82 -5.78 -13.19
C ARG A 141 16.93 -5.43 -11.70
N VAL A 142 15.81 -5.38 -10.97
CA VAL A 142 15.79 -5.13 -9.52
C VAL A 142 16.41 -6.32 -8.80
N LEU A 143 16.06 -7.55 -9.20
CA LEU A 143 16.65 -8.78 -8.65
C LEU A 143 18.16 -8.83 -8.89
N SER A 144 18.60 -8.60 -10.14
CA SER A 144 20.04 -8.55 -10.47
C SER A 144 20.80 -7.48 -9.69
N ALA A 145 20.20 -6.29 -9.51
CA ALA A 145 20.81 -5.22 -8.73
C ALA A 145 20.96 -5.56 -7.23
N CYS A 146 20.17 -6.52 -6.74
CA CYS A 146 20.27 -7.05 -5.37
C CYS A 146 21.10 -8.35 -5.29
N GLY A 147 21.77 -8.76 -6.38
CA GLY A 147 22.59 -9.98 -6.40
C GLY A 147 21.79 -11.27 -6.49
N LEU A 148 20.52 -11.22 -6.89
CA LEU A 148 19.66 -12.39 -7.08
C LEU A 148 19.58 -12.74 -8.57
N ASP A 149 19.75 -14.03 -8.89
CA ASP A 149 19.63 -14.53 -10.26
C ASP A 149 18.15 -14.62 -10.67
N PRO A 150 17.67 -13.82 -11.64
CA PRO A 150 16.27 -13.80 -12.06
C PRO A 150 15.84 -15.06 -12.83
N THR A 151 16.78 -15.94 -13.20
CA THR A 151 16.46 -17.27 -13.77
C THR A 151 16.13 -18.29 -12.68
N VAL A 152 16.54 -18.02 -11.43
CA VAL A 152 16.34 -18.90 -10.27
C VAL A 152 15.25 -18.38 -9.34
N TYR A 153 15.23 -17.06 -9.11
CA TYR A 153 14.30 -16.41 -8.19
C TYR A 153 13.30 -15.54 -8.95
N GLN A 154 12.06 -15.63 -8.51
CA GLN A 154 10.98 -14.75 -8.93
C GLN A 154 10.40 -14.05 -7.70
N GLY A 155 9.56 -13.05 -7.93
CA GLY A 155 8.88 -12.39 -6.84
C GLY A 155 7.77 -11.50 -7.30
N PHE A 156 6.90 -11.14 -6.37
CA PHE A 156 5.91 -10.09 -6.58
C PHE A 156 6.07 -9.00 -5.54
N ALA A 157 5.62 -7.80 -5.89
CA ALA A 157 5.49 -6.69 -4.99
C ALA A 157 4.12 -6.03 -5.17
N PHE A 158 3.65 -5.38 -4.11
CA PHE A 158 2.44 -4.56 -4.14
C PHE A 158 2.61 -3.36 -3.22
N GLY A 159 1.86 -2.29 -3.47
CA GLY A 159 1.88 -1.09 -2.67
C GLY A 159 0.51 -0.41 -2.64
N ALA A 160 0.07 0.00 -1.44
CA ALA A 160 -1.16 0.74 -1.24
C ALA A 160 -0.93 1.95 -0.32
N GLY A 161 -1.68 3.03 -0.58
CA GLY A 161 -1.78 4.16 0.35
C GLY A 161 -2.68 3.77 1.51
N LEU A 162 -2.12 3.72 2.72
CA LEU A 162 -2.87 3.34 3.92
C LEU A 162 -3.96 4.38 4.24
N ASP A 163 -3.66 5.66 4.08
CA ASP A 163 -4.63 6.72 4.38
C ASP A 163 -5.81 6.66 3.39
N ARG A 164 -5.54 6.38 2.10
CA ARG A 164 -6.60 6.15 1.10
C ARG A 164 -7.46 4.93 1.46
N LEU A 165 -6.83 3.80 1.81
CA LEU A 165 -7.58 2.61 2.22
C LEU A 165 -8.44 2.87 3.47
N ALA A 166 -7.92 3.61 4.45
CA ALA A 166 -8.67 4.00 5.63
C ALA A 166 -9.86 4.90 5.29
N MET A 167 -9.68 5.89 4.40
CA MET A 167 -10.79 6.71 3.93
C MET A 167 -11.92 5.88 3.32
N LEU A 168 -11.56 4.89 2.48
CA LEU A 168 -12.54 4.00 1.86
C LEU A 168 -13.23 3.09 2.87
N LYS A 169 -12.48 2.53 3.83
CA LYS A 169 -13.03 1.63 4.85
C LYS A 169 -14.00 2.35 5.80
N TYR A 170 -13.71 3.60 6.15
CA TYR A 170 -14.46 4.35 7.16
C TYR A 170 -15.34 5.47 6.58
N GLY A 171 -15.55 5.50 5.25
CA GLY A 171 -16.43 6.46 4.60
C GLY A 171 -15.98 7.93 4.69
N MET A 172 -14.67 8.18 4.82
CA MET A 172 -14.14 9.54 4.99
C MET A 172 -13.92 10.22 3.64
N THR A 173 -14.30 11.48 3.54
CA THR A 173 -14.25 12.26 2.30
C THR A 173 -13.08 13.25 2.21
N ASP A 174 -12.41 13.54 3.34
CA ASP A 174 -11.31 14.49 3.43
C ASP A 174 -10.11 13.87 4.16
N LEU A 175 -8.93 13.97 3.56
CA LEU A 175 -7.69 13.42 4.08
C LEU A 175 -7.02 14.34 5.12
N ARG A 176 -7.27 15.66 5.06
CA ARG A 176 -6.58 16.65 5.91
C ARG A 176 -6.72 16.39 7.42
N PRO A 177 -7.91 16.03 7.93
CA PRO A 177 -8.11 15.79 9.37
C PRO A 177 -7.21 14.70 9.97
N PHE A 178 -6.72 13.74 9.16
CA PHE A 178 -5.80 12.69 9.62
C PHE A 178 -4.52 13.26 10.26
N PHE A 179 -4.13 14.47 9.87
CA PHE A 179 -2.86 15.09 10.27
C PHE A 179 -3.03 16.28 11.22
N GLU A 180 -4.26 16.69 11.52
CA GLU A 180 -4.55 17.86 12.37
C GLU A 180 -4.48 17.53 13.87
N GLY A 181 -4.66 16.25 14.23
CA GLY A 181 -4.66 15.81 15.63
C GLY A 181 -5.88 16.29 16.43
N ASP A 182 -7.01 16.53 15.77
CA ASP A 182 -8.25 16.94 16.45
C ASP A 182 -8.91 15.75 17.15
N SER A 183 -9.01 15.82 18.49
CA SER A 183 -9.66 14.78 19.27
C SER A 183 -11.14 14.61 18.95
N ARG A 184 -11.84 15.69 18.53
CA ARG A 184 -13.25 15.63 18.16
C ARG A 184 -13.47 14.80 16.90
N TRP A 185 -12.48 14.80 16.00
CA TRP A 185 -12.49 13.96 14.81
C TRP A 185 -12.33 12.48 15.19
N LEU A 186 -11.39 12.18 16.10
CA LEU A 186 -11.20 10.83 16.64
C LEU A 186 -12.49 10.33 17.32
N ASP A 187 -13.11 11.16 18.15
CA ASP A 187 -14.35 10.85 18.85
C ASP A 187 -15.53 10.65 17.86
N HIS A 188 -15.64 11.47 16.81
CA HIS A 188 -16.69 11.38 15.80
C HIS A 188 -16.68 10.04 15.07
N TYR A 189 -15.49 9.55 14.70
CA TYR A 189 -15.31 8.24 14.06
C TYR A 189 -15.08 7.11 15.08
N GLY A 190 -15.24 7.35 16.39
CA GLY A 190 -15.11 6.30 17.41
C GLY A 190 -13.71 5.69 17.56
N PHE A 191 -12.66 6.39 17.12
CA PHE A 191 -11.28 5.91 17.30
C PHE A 191 -10.77 6.23 18.70
N ALA A 192 -10.43 5.20 19.46
CA ALA A 192 -9.71 5.34 20.71
C ALA A 192 -8.20 5.20 20.48
N PRO A 193 -7.35 6.17 20.89
CA PRO A 193 -5.90 6.14 20.65
C PRO A 193 -5.16 4.90 21.20
N LEU A 194 -5.77 4.20 22.16
CA LEU A 194 -5.22 3.01 22.80
C LEU A 194 -5.91 1.72 22.34
N ASP A 195 -6.90 1.79 21.44
CA ASP A 195 -7.52 0.61 20.88
C ASP A 195 -6.63 0.05 19.77
N VAL A 196 -5.80 -0.91 20.16
CA VAL A 196 -4.86 -1.56 19.26
C VAL A 196 -5.54 -2.80 18.67
N PRO A 197 -5.68 -2.91 17.34
CA PRO A 197 -6.20 -4.12 16.72
C PRO A 197 -5.30 -5.30 17.07
N THR A 198 -5.91 -6.39 17.52
CA THR A 198 -5.21 -7.63 17.86
C THR A 198 -5.90 -8.80 17.18
N LEU A 199 -5.18 -9.90 16.98
CA LEU A 199 -5.76 -11.13 16.42
C LEU A 199 -6.96 -11.63 17.23
N ALA A 200 -6.97 -11.42 18.55
CA ALA A 200 -8.08 -11.78 19.43
C ALA A 200 -9.18 -10.71 19.49
N GLY A 201 -8.83 -9.44 19.27
CA GLY A 201 -9.74 -8.30 19.34
C GLY A 201 -10.50 -8.02 18.05
N GLY A 202 -10.03 -8.54 16.91
CA GLY A 202 -10.55 -8.16 15.60
C GLY A 202 -10.01 -6.79 15.15
N LEU A 203 -10.41 -6.38 13.94
CA LEU A 203 -9.96 -5.14 13.30
C LEU A 203 -10.87 -3.94 13.62
N SER A 204 -12.15 -4.19 13.92
CA SER A 204 -13.15 -3.16 14.17
C SER A 204 -13.89 -3.46 15.48
N LYS A 205 -13.40 -2.93 16.61
CA LYS A 205 -14.19 -2.82 17.84
C LYS A 205 -14.82 -1.44 17.87
N GLY A 206 -16.15 -1.37 17.98
CA GLY A 206 -16.83 -0.13 18.37
C GLY A 206 -17.10 0.90 17.28
N LEU A 207 -16.73 0.65 16.02
CA LEU A 207 -17.32 1.39 14.89
C LEU A 207 -18.73 0.86 14.69
N ALA A 208 -19.74 1.69 14.94
CA ALA A 208 -21.13 1.31 14.78
C ALA A 208 -21.36 0.79 13.35
N LYS A 209 -21.97 -0.40 13.25
CA LYS A 209 -22.65 -0.83 12.03
C LYS A 209 -23.83 0.09 11.74
#